data_AF-A0A8D3DAP0-F1
#
_entry.id   AF-A0A8D3DAP0-F1
#
_cell.length_a   1.000
_cell.length_b   1.000
_cell.length_c   1.000
_cell.angle_alpha   90.00
_cell.angle_beta   90.00
_cell.angle_gamma   90.00
#
_symmetry.space_group_name_H-M   'P 1'
#
loop_
_entity.id
_entity.type
_entity.pdbx_description
1 polymer ?
#
loop_
_entity_poly.entity_id
_entity_poly.type
_entity_poly.pdbx_seq_one_letter_code
_entity_poly.pdbx_strand_id
1 'polypeptide(L)'
;MGSFKGHALPGSFFLVAGIWWTGKYSLWHASRRNKNIGSTRLASRASQRRLEIIESSVVLFFSLVGILAEQFAAGGPRLQLYNFSEKHWQYLMNWQHATMYLFFGLAAAVSLVIHATEAAPLALDRLMLALAFFNEGFIFFYHLHGRSMLDVHVHQLLLFAVFGGALVASLEVFHRGNIILELLRCTLTVLQGSWFWQIGFVLYPPNGPEWDMKDPSNMMFITMCYSWHLAFAMLLVGSVIFIDCMLSIVTPKLFSSDMLHTLLEIIFVWLLCNDKL
;
A
#
# COMPACT_ATOMS: atom_id res chain seq x y z
N MET A 1 9.02 -23.10 -0.24
CA MET A 1 9.11 -22.95 -1.70
C MET A 1 8.26 -21.77 -2.11
N GLY A 2 8.70 -20.97 -3.09
CA GLY A 2 7.86 -19.95 -3.68
C GLY A 2 6.72 -20.59 -4.47
N SER A 3 5.65 -19.85 -4.70
CA SER A 3 4.55 -20.25 -5.57
C SER A 3 3.95 -19.02 -6.21
N PHE A 4 3.20 -19.18 -7.30
CA PHE A 4 2.46 -18.08 -7.92
C PHE A 4 1.58 -17.36 -6.89
N LYS A 5 0.79 -18.10 -6.11
CA LYS A 5 -0.08 -17.55 -5.05
C LYS A 5 0.71 -16.84 -3.96
N GLY A 6 1.87 -17.38 -3.60
CA GLY A 6 2.78 -16.78 -2.61
C GLY A 6 3.34 -15.42 -3.03
N HIS A 7 3.34 -15.09 -4.33
CA HIS A 7 3.72 -13.76 -4.82
C HIS A 7 2.51 -12.89 -5.15
N ALA A 8 1.49 -13.45 -5.81
CA ALA A 8 0.29 -12.73 -6.19
C ALA A 8 -0.49 -12.19 -4.97
N LEU A 9 -0.54 -12.94 -3.86
CA LEU A 9 -1.22 -12.51 -2.64
C LEU A 9 -0.60 -11.26 -2.01
N PRO A 10 0.70 -11.23 -1.60
CA PRO A 10 1.32 -10.01 -1.09
C PRO A 10 1.32 -8.89 -2.14
N GLY A 11 1.53 -9.22 -3.42
CA GLY A 11 1.46 -8.25 -4.51
C GLY A 11 0.12 -7.53 -4.58
N SER A 12 -0.98 -8.25 -4.34
CA SER A 12 -2.34 -7.68 -4.31
C SER A 12 -2.55 -6.75 -3.12
N PHE A 13 -2.07 -7.13 -1.92
CA PHE A 13 -2.14 -6.27 -0.73
C PHE A 13 -1.40 -4.94 -0.96
N PHE A 14 -0.17 -4.99 -1.49
CA PHE A 14 0.60 -3.78 -1.75
C PHE A 14 -0.01 -2.92 -2.87
N LEU A 15 -0.56 -3.52 -3.93
CA LEU A 15 -1.29 -2.77 -4.96
C LEU A 15 -2.50 -2.02 -4.40
N VAL A 16 -3.35 -2.72 -3.64
CA VAL A 16 -4.53 -2.12 -3.01
C VAL A 16 -4.11 -1.02 -2.03
N ALA A 17 -3.10 -1.26 -1.19
CA ALA A 17 -2.60 -0.27 -0.24
C ALA A 17 -2.02 0.97 -0.95
N GLY A 18 -1.22 0.78 -2.01
CA GLY A 18 -0.64 1.87 -2.79
C GLY A 18 -1.70 2.75 -3.47
N ILE A 19 -2.71 2.13 -4.08
CA ILE A 19 -3.83 2.84 -4.72
C ILE A 19 -4.68 3.56 -3.66
N TRP A 20 -5.03 2.87 -2.57
CA TRP A 20 -5.78 3.44 -1.46
C TRP A 20 -5.08 4.66 -0.86
N TRP A 21 -3.78 4.54 -0.57
CA TRP A 21 -2.97 5.64 -0.06
C TRP A 21 -2.89 6.80 -1.03
N THR A 22 -2.81 6.53 -2.33
CA THR A 22 -2.80 7.58 -3.35
C THR A 22 -4.07 8.44 -3.28
N GLY A 23 -5.25 7.80 -3.25
CA GLY A 23 -6.51 8.52 -3.10
C GLY A 23 -6.59 9.26 -1.76
N LYS A 24 -6.18 8.61 -0.66
CA LYS A 24 -6.14 9.20 0.69
C LYS A 24 -5.32 10.50 0.72
N TYR A 25 -4.06 10.46 0.29
CA TYR A 25 -3.18 11.64 0.32
C TYR A 25 -3.60 12.72 -0.69
N SER A 26 -4.13 12.32 -1.86
CA SER A 26 -4.65 13.25 -2.86
C SER A 26 -5.85 14.05 -2.33
N LEU A 27 -6.81 13.37 -1.70
CA LEU A 27 -7.95 14.02 -1.02
C LEU A 27 -7.50 14.93 0.12
N TRP A 28 -6.51 14.52 0.92
CA TRP A 28 -5.98 15.36 1.99
C TRP A 28 -5.22 16.56 1.48
N HIS A 29 -4.48 16.42 0.38
CA HIS A 29 -3.82 17.53 -0.29
C HIS A 29 -4.84 18.53 -0.83
N ALA A 30 -5.88 18.06 -1.52
CA ALA A 30 -6.94 18.91 -2.04
C ALA A 30 -7.73 19.63 -0.94
N SER A 31 -8.07 18.92 0.14
CA SER A 31 -8.74 19.49 1.31
C SER A 31 -7.90 20.58 1.99
N ARG A 32 -6.58 20.38 2.12
CA ARG A 32 -5.66 21.40 2.67
C ARG A 32 -5.59 22.67 1.82
N ARG A 33 -5.77 22.56 0.50
CA ARG A 33 -5.73 23.69 -0.44
C ARG A 33 -7.00 24.54 -0.41
N ASN A 34 -8.14 23.97 -0.01
CA ASN A 34 -9.41 24.68 0.02
C ASN A 34 -9.57 25.52 1.30
N LYS A 35 -9.27 26.82 1.22
CA LYS A 35 -9.24 27.75 2.37
C LYS A 35 -10.62 28.19 2.89
N ASN A 36 -11.70 27.93 2.16
CA ASN A 36 -13.02 28.54 2.44
C ASN A 36 -13.92 27.77 3.42
N ILE A 37 -13.42 26.72 4.09
CA ILE A 37 -14.30 25.82 4.85
C ILE A 37 -13.78 25.55 6.27
N GLY A 38 -13.90 26.56 7.14
CA GLY A 38 -13.44 26.50 8.54
C GLY A 38 -14.16 25.45 9.40
N SER A 39 -15.47 25.27 9.22
CA SER A 39 -16.28 24.29 9.97
C SER A 39 -16.04 22.84 9.51
N THR A 40 -15.88 22.61 8.20
CA THR A 40 -15.57 21.25 7.70
C THR A 40 -14.14 20.82 7.97
N ARG A 41 -13.23 21.73 8.31
CA ARG A 41 -11.85 21.39 8.66
C ARG A 41 -11.77 20.51 9.92
N LEU A 42 -12.63 20.75 10.91
CA LEU A 42 -12.70 19.93 12.12
C LEU A 42 -13.32 18.55 11.82
N ALA A 43 -14.41 18.52 11.05
CA ALA A 43 -15.02 17.29 10.57
C ALA A 43 -14.05 16.47 9.69
N SER A 44 -13.21 17.14 8.90
CA SER A 44 -12.15 16.55 8.07
C SER A 44 -11.02 15.95 8.90
N ARG A 45 -10.61 16.58 10.01
CA ARG A 45 -9.64 15.99 10.94
C ARG A 45 -10.18 14.76 11.66
N ALA A 46 -11.45 14.81 12.08
CA ALA A 46 -12.12 13.67 12.70
C ALA A 46 -12.27 12.50 11.71
N SER A 47 -12.62 12.77 10.44
CA SER A 47 -12.70 11.74 9.41
C SER A 47 -11.33 11.19 9.04
N GLN A 48 -10.30 12.02 8.95
CA GLN A 48 -8.89 11.60 8.80
C GLN A 48 -8.48 10.62 9.90
N ARG A 49 -8.71 10.98 11.16
CA ARG A 49 -8.40 10.13 12.30
C ARG A 49 -9.16 8.80 12.26
N ARG A 50 -10.45 8.82 11.91
CA ARG A 50 -11.26 7.59 11.75
C ARG A 50 -10.72 6.70 10.63
N LEU A 51 -10.30 7.26 9.50
CA LEU A 51 -9.71 6.51 8.41
C LEU A 51 -8.38 5.86 8.83
N GLU A 52 -7.51 6.57 9.54
CA GLU A 52 -6.26 5.99 10.05
C GLU A 52 -6.52 4.83 11.04
N ILE A 53 -7.53 4.96 11.90
CA ILE A 53 -7.96 3.88 12.83
C ILE A 53 -8.47 2.66 12.05
N ILE A 54 -9.35 2.87 11.05
CA ILE A 54 -9.90 1.78 10.24
C ILE A 54 -8.78 1.07 9.48
N GLU A 55 -7.92 1.84 8.81
CA GLU A 55 -6.79 1.31 8.05
C GLU A 55 -5.85 0.49 8.94
N SER A 56 -5.45 1.06 10.09
CA SER A 56 -4.59 0.38 11.05
C SER A 56 -5.25 -0.89 11.61
N SER A 57 -6.58 -0.87 11.83
CA SER A 57 -7.31 -2.06 12.28
C SER A 57 -7.33 -3.16 11.21
N VAL A 58 -7.54 -2.79 9.95
CA VAL A 58 -7.53 -3.72 8.81
C VAL A 58 -6.14 -4.34 8.63
N VAL A 59 -5.07 -3.54 8.65
CA VAL A 59 -3.70 -4.05 8.52
C VAL A 59 -3.34 -4.96 9.69
N LEU A 60 -3.70 -4.58 10.93
CA LEU A 60 -3.46 -5.42 12.11
C LEU A 60 -4.19 -6.76 12.00
N PHE A 61 -5.47 -6.73 11.61
CA PHE A 61 -6.27 -7.95 11.40
C PHE A 61 -5.62 -8.87 10.37
N PHE A 62 -5.29 -8.36 9.18
CA PHE A 62 -4.68 -9.19 8.13
C PHE A 62 -3.28 -9.68 8.51
N SER A 63 -2.51 -8.90 9.29
CA SER A 63 -1.21 -9.34 9.80
C SER A 63 -1.35 -10.52 10.77
N LEU A 64 -2.32 -10.47 11.68
CA LEU A 64 -2.62 -11.58 12.59
C LEU A 64 -3.13 -12.81 11.83
N VAL A 65 -4.04 -12.62 10.87
CA VAL A 65 -4.52 -13.71 10.00
C VAL A 65 -3.36 -14.32 9.21
N GLY A 66 -2.43 -13.51 8.69
CA GLY A 66 -1.23 -13.96 7.98
C GLY A 66 -0.33 -14.83 8.86
N ILE A 67 -0.04 -14.39 10.10
CA ILE A 67 0.72 -15.19 11.08
C ILE A 67 0.01 -16.52 11.35
N LEU A 68 -1.29 -16.48 11.63
CA LEU A 68 -2.06 -17.70 11.91
C LEU A 68 -2.10 -18.64 10.70
N ALA A 69 -2.26 -18.11 9.48
CA ALA A 69 -2.25 -18.90 8.27
C ALA A 69 -0.88 -19.55 8.04
N GLU A 70 0.23 -18.82 8.19
CA GLU A 70 1.57 -19.39 8.01
C GLU A 70 1.91 -20.48 9.04
N GLN A 71 1.43 -20.32 10.28
CA GLN A 71 1.75 -21.22 11.38
C GLN A 71 0.78 -22.39 11.55
N PHE A 72 -0.48 -22.25 11.13
CA PHE A 72 -1.52 -23.27 11.36
C PHE A 72 -2.16 -23.81 10.09
N ALA A 73 -2.01 -23.17 8.93
CA ALA A 73 -2.53 -23.71 7.68
C ALA A 73 -1.64 -24.84 7.12
N ALA A 74 -2.24 -25.69 6.28
CA ALA A 74 -1.58 -26.79 5.59
C ALA A 74 -0.95 -27.86 6.51
N GLY A 75 -1.71 -28.36 7.47
CA GLY A 75 -1.47 -29.68 8.08
C GLY A 75 -1.00 -29.72 9.53
N GLY A 76 -1.02 -28.62 10.28
CA GLY A 76 -0.80 -28.64 11.74
C GLY A 76 -0.12 -27.39 12.28
N PRO A 77 0.04 -27.26 13.61
CA PRO A 77 0.80 -26.16 14.19
C PRO A 77 2.30 -26.32 13.87
N ARG A 78 2.82 -25.44 13.01
CA ARG A 78 4.25 -25.33 12.62
C ARG A 78 5.05 -24.45 13.59
N LEU A 79 4.69 -24.50 14.86
CA LEU A 79 5.26 -23.66 15.92
C LEU A 79 6.66 -24.12 16.38
N GLN A 80 7.16 -25.24 15.86
CA GLN A 80 8.51 -25.71 16.13
C GLN A 80 9.48 -25.11 15.12
N LEU A 81 10.43 -24.30 15.61
CA LEU A 81 11.46 -23.66 14.79
C LEU A 81 12.65 -24.61 14.50
N TYR A 82 13.00 -25.47 15.45
CA TYR A 82 14.17 -26.35 15.34
C TYR A 82 13.83 -27.79 15.74
N ASN A 83 14.24 -28.76 14.92
CA ASN A 83 14.18 -30.18 15.27
C ASN A 83 15.48 -30.58 15.98
N PHE A 84 15.42 -30.82 17.30
CA PHE A 84 16.61 -31.27 18.04
C PHE A 84 17.02 -32.71 17.72
N SER A 85 16.09 -33.56 17.27
CA SER A 85 16.39 -34.94 16.88
C SER A 85 17.14 -34.99 15.56
N GLU A 86 16.64 -34.26 14.56
CA GLU A 86 17.23 -34.23 13.20
C GLU A 86 18.29 -33.13 13.03
N LYS A 87 18.50 -32.31 14.07
CA LYS A 87 19.47 -31.20 14.11
C LYS A 87 19.36 -30.22 12.94
N HIS A 88 18.13 -29.89 12.53
CA HIS A 88 17.88 -28.94 11.44
C HIS A 88 16.77 -27.92 11.77
N TRP A 89 16.68 -26.86 10.98
CA TRP A 89 15.62 -25.86 11.06
C TRP A 89 14.36 -26.36 10.36
N GLN A 90 13.18 -26.13 10.94
CA GLN A 90 11.89 -26.49 10.36
C GLN A 90 11.13 -25.25 9.91
N TYR A 91 10.43 -25.36 8.77
CA TYR A 91 9.50 -24.35 8.27
C TYR A 91 10.05 -22.92 8.20
N LEU A 92 11.37 -22.76 7.95
CA LEU A 92 12.06 -21.47 8.04
C LEU A 92 11.43 -20.39 7.13
N MET A 93 10.90 -20.79 5.97
CA MET A 93 10.14 -19.91 5.07
C MET A 93 8.88 -19.33 5.76
N ASN A 94 8.09 -20.18 6.40
CA ASN A 94 6.87 -19.77 7.10
C ASN A 94 7.19 -18.86 8.29
N TRP A 95 8.30 -19.12 8.99
CA TRP A 95 8.80 -18.24 10.04
C TRP A 95 9.26 -16.88 9.52
N GLN A 96 9.93 -16.83 8.37
CA GLN A 96 10.30 -15.57 7.72
C GLN A 96 9.06 -14.76 7.33
N HIS A 97 8.04 -15.38 6.73
CA HIS A 97 6.78 -14.69 6.40
C HIS A 97 6.03 -14.23 7.66
N ALA A 98 5.92 -15.09 8.69
CA ALA A 98 5.31 -14.72 9.96
C ALA A 98 6.04 -13.54 10.63
N THR A 99 7.37 -13.47 10.49
CA THR A 99 8.16 -12.33 10.97
C THR A 99 7.87 -11.06 10.17
N MET A 100 7.71 -11.14 8.84
CA MET A 100 7.27 -9.99 8.04
C MET A 100 5.89 -9.50 8.49
N TYR A 101 4.91 -10.40 8.62
CA TYR A 101 3.57 -10.06 9.12
C TYR A 101 3.61 -9.44 10.52
N LEU A 102 4.46 -9.95 11.42
CA LEU A 102 4.63 -9.39 12.75
C LEU A 102 5.04 -7.91 12.70
N PHE A 103 6.01 -7.53 11.86
CA PHE A 103 6.46 -6.14 11.77
C PHE A 103 5.40 -5.20 11.21
N PHE A 104 4.66 -5.62 10.17
CA PHE A 104 3.52 -4.83 9.69
C PHE A 104 2.39 -4.76 10.73
N GLY A 105 2.15 -5.84 11.48
CA GLY A 105 1.22 -5.87 12.60
C GLY A 105 1.62 -4.93 13.73
N LEU A 106 2.91 -4.87 14.10
CA LEU A 106 3.43 -3.93 15.10
C LEU A 106 3.28 -2.48 14.63
N ALA A 107 3.58 -2.20 13.36
CA ALA A 107 3.38 -0.87 12.79
C ALA A 107 1.90 -0.44 12.83
N ALA A 108 0.99 -1.35 12.46
CA ALA A 108 -0.44 -1.13 12.51
C ALA A 108 -0.97 -0.96 13.95
N ALA A 109 -0.49 -1.76 14.90
CA ALA A 109 -0.86 -1.64 16.31
C ALA A 109 -0.42 -0.29 16.91
N VAL A 110 0.82 0.14 16.64
CA VAL A 110 1.33 1.44 17.08
C VAL A 110 0.54 2.59 16.45
N SER A 111 0.29 2.53 15.15
CA SER A 111 -0.55 3.50 14.44
C SER A 111 -1.97 3.57 15.05
N LEU A 112 -2.60 2.42 15.31
CA LEU A 112 -3.91 2.33 15.92
C LEU A 112 -3.93 2.98 17.30
N VAL A 113 -2.96 2.70 18.17
CA VAL A 113 -2.86 3.30 19.51
C VAL A 113 -2.67 4.81 19.42
N ILE A 114 -1.75 5.29 18.59
CA ILE A 114 -1.49 6.72 18.38
C ILE A 114 -2.77 7.43 17.93
N HIS A 115 -3.45 6.90 16.93
CA HIS A 115 -4.66 7.53 16.40
C HIS A 115 -5.87 7.35 17.32
N ALA A 116 -5.96 6.31 18.14
CA ALA A 116 -7.09 6.12 19.07
C ALA A 116 -6.94 6.89 20.39
N THR A 117 -5.72 7.12 20.87
CA THR A 117 -5.47 7.62 22.23
C THR A 117 -4.60 8.88 22.30
N GLU A 118 -3.89 9.23 21.23
CA GLU A 118 -2.90 10.33 21.22
C GLU A 118 -1.76 10.13 22.24
N ALA A 119 -1.53 8.90 22.71
CA ALA A 119 -0.58 8.59 23.80
C ALA A 119 0.92 8.73 23.41
N ALA A 120 1.24 8.88 22.13
CA ALA A 120 2.61 8.97 21.64
C ALA A 120 2.74 9.93 20.44
N PRO A 121 3.95 10.42 20.12
CA PRO A 121 4.16 11.34 19.00
C PRO A 121 3.69 10.75 17.68
N LEU A 122 2.99 11.56 16.89
CA LEU A 122 2.46 11.13 15.59
C LEU A 122 3.55 10.63 14.64
N ALA A 123 4.79 11.08 14.76
CA ALA A 123 5.92 10.64 13.92
C ALA A 123 6.27 9.15 14.07
N LEU A 124 5.85 8.52 15.18
CA LEU A 124 6.14 7.12 15.46
C LEU A 124 5.40 6.17 14.51
N ASP A 125 4.24 6.56 13.95
CA ASP A 125 3.52 5.74 12.95
C ASP A 125 4.37 5.50 11.68
N ARG A 126 5.05 6.54 11.17
CA ARG A 126 5.91 6.51 9.99
C ARG A 126 7.20 5.79 10.27
N LEU A 127 7.75 5.97 11.48
CA LEU A 127 8.94 5.23 11.89
C LEU A 127 8.67 3.73 11.91
N MET A 128 7.55 3.30 12.50
CA MET A 128 7.21 1.88 12.53
C MET A 128 6.91 1.32 11.15
N LEU A 129 6.25 2.08 10.28
CA LEU A 129 6.04 1.68 8.87
C LEU A 129 7.37 1.53 8.12
N ALA A 130 8.31 2.47 8.32
CA ALA A 130 9.64 2.40 7.73
C ALA A 130 10.41 1.17 8.19
N LEU A 131 10.35 0.86 9.49
CA LEU A 131 10.96 -0.35 10.06
C LEU A 131 10.32 -1.63 9.51
N ALA A 132 9.01 -1.64 9.25
CA ALA A 132 8.33 -2.78 8.64
C ALA A 132 8.82 -3.04 7.21
N PHE A 133 8.86 -2.02 6.34
CA PHE A 133 9.43 -2.14 5.00
C PHE A 133 10.92 -2.51 5.04
N PHE A 134 11.70 -1.91 5.96
CA PHE A 134 13.12 -2.24 6.09
C PHE A 134 13.32 -3.71 6.47
N ASN A 135 12.57 -4.22 7.44
CA ASN A 135 12.64 -5.61 7.86
C ASN A 135 12.18 -6.58 6.75
N GLU A 136 11.13 -6.23 6.00
CA GLU A 136 10.71 -6.97 4.80
C GLU A 136 11.87 -7.09 3.80
N GLY A 137 12.48 -5.96 3.42
CA GLY A 137 13.61 -5.93 2.50
C GLY A 137 14.83 -6.69 3.04
N PHE A 138 15.11 -6.56 4.34
CA PHE A 138 16.21 -7.27 5.00
C PHE A 138 16.05 -8.78 4.93
N ILE A 139 14.86 -9.31 5.26
CA ILE A 139 14.60 -10.75 5.18
C ILE A 139 14.67 -11.23 3.73
N PHE A 140 14.08 -10.49 2.78
CA PHE A 140 14.14 -10.86 1.36
C PHE A 140 15.57 -10.88 0.81
N PHE A 141 16.41 -9.93 1.20
CA PHE A 141 17.81 -9.89 0.74
C PHE A 141 18.57 -11.17 1.10
N TYR A 142 18.45 -11.65 2.33
CA TYR A 142 19.11 -12.87 2.77
C TYR A 142 18.43 -14.15 2.28
N HIS A 143 17.19 -14.04 1.81
CA HIS A 143 16.44 -15.14 1.22
C HIS A 143 16.97 -15.61 -0.16
N LEU A 144 17.84 -14.82 -0.81
CA LEU A 144 18.25 -15.07 -2.20
C LEU A 144 19.38 -16.09 -2.36
N HIS A 145 20.02 -16.52 -1.28
CA HIS A 145 21.16 -17.43 -1.33
C HIS A 145 20.79 -18.78 -1.95
N GLY A 146 21.61 -19.23 -2.92
CA GLY A 146 21.45 -20.56 -3.56
C GLY A 146 20.36 -20.64 -4.63
N ARG A 147 19.77 -19.52 -5.05
CA ARG A 147 18.76 -19.47 -6.13
C ARG A 147 19.40 -19.27 -7.52
N SER A 148 18.61 -19.46 -8.58
CA SER A 148 19.05 -19.25 -9.96
C SER A 148 19.28 -17.76 -10.26
N MET A 149 20.03 -17.47 -11.33
CA MET A 149 20.37 -16.10 -11.72
C MET A 149 19.15 -15.21 -11.91
N LEU A 150 18.15 -15.67 -12.68
CA LEU A 150 16.93 -14.93 -12.92
C LEU A 150 16.08 -14.74 -11.65
N ASP A 151 15.99 -15.77 -10.80
CA ASP A 151 15.27 -15.70 -9.53
C ASP A 151 15.90 -14.67 -8.58
N VAL A 152 17.22 -14.67 -8.44
CA VAL A 152 17.95 -13.65 -7.66
C VAL A 152 17.66 -12.25 -8.20
N HIS A 153 17.72 -12.07 -9.52
CA HIS A 153 17.57 -10.75 -10.14
C HIS A 153 16.18 -10.14 -9.98
N VAL A 154 15.13 -10.92 -10.24
CA VAL A 154 13.76 -10.42 -10.11
C VAL A 154 13.47 -10.00 -8.67
N HIS A 155 14.04 -10.69 -7.67
CA HIS A 155 13.90 -10.29 -6.27
C HIS A 155 14.83 -9.13 -5.89
N GLN A 156 16.04 -9.02 -6.44
CA GLN A 156 16.88 -7.83 -6.24
C GLN A 156 16.18 -6.56 -6.75
N LEU A 157 15.47 -6.65 -7.88
CA LEU A 157 14.65 -5.55 -8.39
C LEU A 157 13.52 -5.17 -7.42
N LEU A 158 12.89 -6.14 -6.76
CA LEU A 158 11.90 -5.90 -5.70
C LEU A 158 12.50 -5.09 -4.54
N LEU A 159 13.72 -5.41 -4.13
CA LEU A 159 14.38 -4.76 -2.99
C LEU A 159 14.55 -3.24 -3.20
N PHE A 160 14.75 -2.77 -4.43
CA PHE A 160 14.80 -1.32 -4.68
C PHE A 160 13.48 -0.62 -4.35
N ALA A 161 12.34 -1.24 -4.65
CA ALA A 161 11.04 -0.70 -4.30
C ALA A 161 10.81 -0.73 -2.77
N VAL A 162 11.16 -1.85 -2.13
CA VAL A 162 10.98 -2.06 -0.68
C VAL A 162 11.87 -1.12 0.14
N PHE A 163 13.18 -1.10 -0.11
CA PHE A 163 14.11 -0.20 0.59
C PHE A 163 13.88 1.27 0.22
N GLY A 164 13.50 1.55 -1.03
CA GLY A 164 13.05 2.89 -1.41
C GLY A 164 11.83 3.32 -0.60
N GLY A 165 10.84 2.43 -0.44
CA GLY A 165 9.66 2.67 0.39
C GLY A 165 10.01 2.90 1.86
N ALA A 166 10.92 2.10 2.43
CA ALA A 166 11.44 2.27 3.78
C ALA A 166 12.15 3.62 3.97
N LEU A 167 12.98 4.02 3.00
CA LEU A 167 13.68 5.31 3.01
C LEU A 167 12.69 6.47 2.97
N VAL A 168 11.72 6.44 2.05
CA VAL A 168 10.72 7.51 1.92
C VAL A 168 9.83 7.59 3.17
N ALA A 169 9.40 6.45 3.72
CA ALA A 169 8.68 6.40 5.00
C ALA A 169 9.51 6.99 6.15
N SER A 170 10.82 6.75 6.17
CA SER A 170 11.74 7.36 7.16
C SER A 170 11.82 8.87 7.00
N LEU A 171 11.86 9.38 5.76
CA LEU A 171 11.84 10.82 5.50
C LEU A 171 10.51 11.47 5.93
N GLU A 172 9.39 10.75 5.82
CA GLU A 172 8.07 11.22 6.29
C GLU A 172 7.99 11.37 7.82
N VAL A 173 8.90 10.78 8.59
CA VAL A 173 9.04 11.03 10.04
C VAL A 173 9.35 12.51 10.29
N PHE A 174 10.23 13.09 9.48
CA PHE A 174 10.70 14.48 9.62
C PHE A 174 9.87 15.46 8.78
N HIS A 175 9.35 14.99 7.65
CA HIS A 175 8.67 15.82 6.65
C HIS A 175 7.20 15.40 6.45
N ARG A 176 6.49 15.13 7.55
CA ARG A 176 5.08 14.69 7.50
C ARG A 176 4.21 15.69 6.75
N GLY A 177 3.35 15.19 5.86
CA GLY A 177 2.44 16.01 5.08
C GLY A 177 3.07 16.59 3.81
N ASN A 178 4.34 16.31 3.52
CA ASN A 178 4.95 16.62 2.22
C ASN A 178 4.35 15.68 1.16
N ILE A 179 3.49 16.24 0.31
CA ILE A 179 2.77 15.47 -0.72
C ILE A 179 3.71 14.74 -1.68
N ILE A 180 4.91 15.27 -1.95
CA ILE A 180 5.86 14.61 -2.85
C ILE A 180 6.38 13.31 -2.25
N LEU A 181 6.69 13.30 -0.94
CA LEU A 181 7.11 12.08 -0.25
C LEU A 181 5.96 11.08 -0.15
N GLU A 182 4.75 11.57 0.19
CA GLU A 182 3.55 10.74 0.28
C GLU A 182 3.23 10.04 -1.05
N LEU A 183 3.27 10.77 -2.18
CA LEU A 183 3.07 10.20 -3.51
C LEU A 183 4.20 9.27 -3.93
N LEU A 184 5.45 9.61 -3.61
CA LEU A 184 6.59 8.74 -3.93
C LEU A 184 6.48 7.40 -3.19
N ARG A 185 6.10 7.39 -1.90
CA ARG A 185 5.85 6.14 -1.18
C ARG A 185 4.71 5.35 -1.82
N CYS A 186 3.63 6.01 -2.24
CA CYS A 186 2.54 5.35 -2.97
C CYS A 186 3.03 4.72 -4.28
N THR A 187 3.80 5.44 -5.09
CA THR A 187 4.40 4.93 -6.34
C THR A 187 5.27 3.71 -6.09
N LEU A 188 6.14 3.75 -5.08
CA LEU A 188 7.00 2.63 -4.73
C LEU A 188 6.20 1.43 -4.19
N THR A 189 5.11 1.67 -3.47
CA THR A 189 4.22 0.59 -2.99
C THR A 189 3.46 -0.06 -4.14
N VAL A 190 2.97 0.71 -5.12
CA VAL A 190 2.36 0.19 -6.35
C VAL A 190 3.38 -0.59 -7.19
N LEU A 191 4.61 -0.07 -7.31
CA LEU A 191 5.72 -0.77 -7.97
C LEU A 191 6.01 -2.10 -7.27
N GLN A 192 6.19 -2.10 -5.95
CA GLN A 192 6.39 -3.31 -5.14
C GLN A 192 5.27 -4.33 -5.39
N GLY A 193 4.01 -3.92 -5.32
CA GLY A 193 2.87 -4.81 -5.52
C GLY A 193 2.76 -5.39 -6.93
N SER A 194 2.90 -4.55 -7.96
CA SER A 194 2.89 -5.01 -9.35
C SER A 194 4.09 -5.89 -9.68
N TRP A 195 5.24 -5.63 -9.05
CA TRP A 195 6.45 -6.40 -9.26
C TRP A 195 6.38 -7.79 -8.61
N PHE A 196 5.75 -7.92 -7.45
CA PHE A 196 5.41 -9.24 -6.89
C PHE A 196 4.62 -10.10 -7.89
N TRP A 197 3.62 -9.52 -8.56
CA TRP A 197 2.91 -10.23 -9.62
C TRP A 197 3.84 -10.64 -10.77
N GLN A 198 4.73 -9.74 -11.20
CA GLN A 198 5.72 -10.04 -12.25
C GLN A 198 6.65 -11.20 -11.84
N ILE A 199 7.14 -11.24 -10.60
CA ILE A 199 7.91 -12.37 -10.07
C ILE A 199 7.11 -13.66 -10.15
N GLY A 200 5.82 -13.61 -9.76
CA GLY A 200 4.91 -14.74 -9.87
C GLY A 200 4.81 -15.28 -11.30
N PHE A 201 4.63 -14.40 -12.29
CA PHE A 201 4.54 -14.80 -13.70
C PHE A 201 5.85 -15.34 -14.27
N VAL A 202 6.99 -14.79 -13.87
CA VAL A 202 8.31 -15.21 -14.39
C VAL A 202 8.74 -16.55 -13.79
N LEU A 203 8.61 -16.72 -12.47
CA LEU A 203 9.10 -17.91 -11.78
C LEU A 203 8.08 -19.05 -11.72
N TYR A 204 6.78 -18.73 -11.82
CA TYR A 204 5.69 -19.69 -11.69
C TYR A 204 4.59 -19.39 -12.72
N PRO A 205 4.90 -19.41 -14.03
CA PRO A 205 3.93 -19.06 -15.07
C PRO A 205 2.72 -19.99 -14.99
N PRO A 206 1.49 -19.46 -14.79
CA PRO A 206 0.29 -20.30 -14.72
C PRO A 206 -0.06 -20.91 -16.07
N ASN A 207 0.33 -20.24 -17.17
CA ASN A 207 0.21 -20.68 -18.56
C ASN A 207 1.38 -20.08 -19.37
N GLY A 208 1.79 -20.75 -20.45
CA GLY A 208 2.84 -20.27 -21.38
C GLY A 208 4.19 -20.96 -21.22
N PRO A 209 5.19 -20.60 -22.04
CA PRO A 209 6.52 -21.20 -21.98
C PRO A 209 7.25 -20.81 -20.69
N GLU A 210 8.02 -21.75 -20.14
CA GLU A 210 8.90 -21.47 -19.01
C GLU A 210 10.07 -20.57 -19.41
N TRP A 211 10.54 -19.76 -18.47
CA TRP A 211 11.69 -18.89 -18.67
C TRP A 211 13.00 -19.65 -18.50
N ASP A 212 13.98 -19.39 -19.37
CA ASP A 212 15.35 -19.85 -19.11
C ASP A 212 15.94 -19.04 -17.95
N MET A 213 16.12 -19.73 -16.82
CA MET A 213 16.60 -19.16 -15.56
C MET A 213 18.08 -18.74 -15.58
N LYS A 214 18.82 -19.08 -16.65
CA LYS A 214 20.25 -18.79 -16.82
C LYS A 214 20.55 -17.87 -18.00
N ASP A 215 19.57 -17.57 -18.85
CA ASP A 215 19.77 -16.69 -20.02
C ASP A 215 19.98 -15.23 -19.59
N PRO A 216 21.14 -14.62 -19.89
CA PRO A 216 21.40 -13.21 -19.60
C PRO A 216 20.44 -12.25 -20.32
N SER A 217 19.87 -12.64 -21.45
CA SER A 217 18.93 -11.81 -22.22
C SER A 217 17.63 -11.58 -21.45
N ASN A 218 17.17 -12.59 -20.71
CA ASN A 218 16.00 -12.49 -19.84
C ASN A 218 16.22 -11.45 -18.73
N MET A 219 17.45 -11.32 -18.23
CA MET A 219 17.79 -10.33 -17.19
C MET A 219 17.71 -8.90 -17.73
N MET A 220 18.22 -8.67 -18.94
CA MET A 220 18.13 -7.37 -19.60
C MET A 220 16.67 -6.99 -19.85
N PHE A 221 15.89 -7.93 -20.38
CA PHE A 221 14.46 -7.73 -20.63
C PHE A 221 13.69 -7.44 -19.34
N ILE A 222 13.89 -8.22 -18.29
CA ILE A 222 13.23 -8.02 -16.99
C ILE A 222 13.61 -6.68 -16.36
N THR A 223 14.88 -6.25 -16.48
CA THR A 223 15.29 -4.92 -16.00
C THR A 223 14.55 -3.81 -16.74
N MET A 224 14.36 -3.95 -18.05
CA MET A 224 13.55 -3.02 -18.83
C MET A 224 12.08 -3.06 -18.37
N CYS A 225 11.50 -4.25 -18.17
CA CYS A 225 10.14 -4.40 -17.62
C CYS A 225 9.96 -3.69 -16.28
N TYR A 226 10.95 -3.74 -15.39
CA TYR A 226 10.91 -3.01 -14.12
C TYR A 226 10.70 -1.50 -14.32
N SER A 227 11.44 -0.91 -15.28
CA SER A 227 11.28 0.51 -15.63
C SER A 227 9.88 0.83 -16.17
N TRP A 228 9.27 -0.09 -16.94
CA TRP A 228 7.89 0.06 -17.40
C TRP A 228 6.88 0.01 -16.24
N HIS A 229 7.08 -0.89 -15.26
CA HIS A 229 6.26 -0.93 -14.05
C HIS A 229 6.39 0.36 -13.23
N LEU A 230 7.60 0.92 -13.10
CA LEU A 230 7.82 2.20 -12.43
C LEU A 230 7.11 3.34 -13.17
N ALA A 231 7.24 3.42 -14.50
CA ALA A 231 6.56 4.43 -15.30
C ALA A 231 5.03 4.31 -15.17
N PHE A 232 4.48 3.09 -15.21
CA PHE A 232 3.06 2.86 -14.98
C PHE A 232 2.63 3.29 -13.56
N ALA A 233 3.39 2.93 -12.52
CA ALA A 233 3.10 3.33 -11.15
C ALA A 233 3.10 4.86 -10.99
N MET A 234 4.03 5.57 -11.63
CA MET A 234 4.06 7.03 -11.66
C MET A 234 2.84 7.63 -12.36
N LEU A 235 2.43 7.08 -13.51
CA LEU A 235 1.25 7.52 -14.26
C LEU A 235 -0.04 7.26 -13.49
N LEU A 236 -0.16 6.09 -12.84
CA LEU A 236 -1.31 5.75 -12.02
C LEU A 236 -1.44 6.74 -10.85
N VAL A 237 -0.37 6.93 -10.09
CA VAL A 237 -0.36 7.86 -8.95
C VAL A 237 -0.62 9.30 -9.39
N GLY A 238 0.02 9.72 -10.48
CA GLY A 238 -0.15 11.04 -11.08
C GLY A 238 -1.56 11.31 -11.60
N SER A 239 -2.21 10.32 -12.20
CA SER A 239 -3.57 10.46 -12.72
C SER A 239 -4.61 10.57 -11.59
N VAL A 240 -4.47 9.80 -10.51
CA VAL A 240 -5.36 9.90 -9.33
C VAL A 240 -5.28 11.29 -8.68
N ILE A 241 -4.06 11.80 -8.41
CA ILE A 241 -3.94 13.14 -7.82
C ILE A 241 -4.47 14.23 -8.76
N PHE A 242 -4.25 14.09 -10.06
CA PHE A 242 -4.78 15.04 -11.05
C PHE A 242 -6.32 15.06 -11.03
N ILE A 243 -6.95 13.88 -11.05
CA ILE A 243 -8.41 13.73 -10.99
C ILE A 243 -8.97 14.34 -9.71
N ASP A 244 -8.41 14.01 -8.54
CA ASP A 244 -8.87 14.53 -7.25
C ASP A 244 -8.71 16.06 -7.15
N CYS A 245 -7.61 16.59 -7.68
CA CYS A 245 -7.40 18.04 -7.76
C CYS A 245 -8.44 18.70 -8.69
N MET A 246 -8.74 18.11 -9.85
CA MET A 246 -9.75 18.63 -10.77
C MET A 246 -11.14 18.59 -10.17
N LEU A 247 -11.54 17.47 -9.57
CA LEU A 247 -12.82 17.32 -8.87
C LEU A 247 -12.96 18.36 -7.76
N SER A 248 -11.88 18.61 -7.01
CA SER A 248 -11.88 19.60 -5.92
C SER A 248 -11.93 21.06 -6.40
N ILE A 249 -11.57 21.34 -7.66
CA ILE A 249 -11.72 22.66 -8.29
C ILE A 249 -13.11 22.83 -8.91
N VAL A 250 -13.65 21.77 -9.51
CA VAL A 250 -14.91 21.80 -10.26
C VAL A 250 -16.13 21.72 -9.33
N THR A 251 -16.10 20.88 -8.28
CA THR A 251 -17.21 20.72 -7.34
C THR A 251 -17.59 22.01 -6.58
N PRO A 252 -16.67 22.86 -6.07
CA PRO A 252 -17.07 24.15 -5.49
C PRO A 252 -17.60 25.14 -6.54
N LYS A 253 -17.34 24.94 -7.84
CA LYS A 253 -17.91 25.77 -8.92
C LYS A 253 -19.31 25.32 -9.35
N LEU A 254 -19.63 24.02 -9.29
CA LEU A 254 -21.00 23.52 -9.51
C LEU A 254 -21.95 23.82 -8.34
N PHE A 255 -21.39 24.01 -7.14
CA PHE A 255 -22.12 24.41 -5.94
C PHE A 255 -21.93 25.91 -5.60
N SER A 256 -21.59 26.78 -6.58
CA SER A 256 -21.85 28.21 -6.36
C SER A 256 -23.36 28.37 -6.22
N SER A 257 -23.78 29.20 -5.27
CA SER A 257 -25.18 29.34 -4.82
C SER A 257 -26.20 29.61 -5.93
N ASP A 258 -25.74 29.98 -7.12
CA ASP A 258 -26.58 30.37 -8.26
C ASP A 258 -27.39 29.18 -8.78
N MET A 259 -26.80 28.00 -8.95
CA MET A 259 -27.54 26.85 -9.51
C MET A 259 -28.59 26.30 -8.54
N LEU A 260 -28.32 26.35 -7.22
CA LEU A 260 -29.27 25.93 -6.19
C LEU A 260 -30.40 26.96 -6.01
N HIS A 261 -30.09 28.26 -6.12
CA HIS A 261 -31.10 29.32 -6.18
C HIS A 261 -31.99 29.18 -7.42
N THR A 262 -31.40 28.94 -8.60
CA THR A 262 -32.18 28.75 -9.83
C THR A 262 -33.04 27.48 -9.77
N LEU A 263 -32.54 26.38 -9.20
CA LEU A 263 -33.34 25.17 -8.97
C LEU A 263 -34.46 25.39 -7.95
N LEU A 264 -34.20 26.12 -6.86
CA LEU A 264 -35.22 26.45 -5.87
C LEU A 264 -36.26 27.42 -6.41
N GLU A 265 -35.87 28.41 -7.23
CA GLU A 265 -36.82 29.29 -7.92
C GLU A 265 -37.67 28.52 -8.94
N ILE A 266 -37.08 27.60 -9.70
CA ILE A 266 -37.83 26.75 -10.64
C ILE A 266 -38.81 25.84 -9.90
N ILE A 267 -38.40 25.24 -8.78
CA ILE A 267 -39.27 24.39 -7.95
C ILE A 267 -40.37 25.23 -7.26
N PHE A 268 -40.06 26.44 -6.81
CA PHE A 268 -41.01 27.35 -6.18
C PHE A 268 -42.04 27.88 -7.19
N VAL A 269 -41.60 28.23 -8.40
CA VAL A 269 -42.48 28.61 -9.52
C VAL A 269 -43.35 27.43 -9.96
N TRP A 270 -42.80 26.20 -9.99
CA TRP A 270 -43.55 25.00 -10.32
C TRP A 270 -44.61 24.66 -9.27
N LEU A 271 -44.30 24.79 -7.97
CA LEU A 271 -45.25 24.60 -6.87
C LEU A 271 -46.36 25.66 -6.88
N LEU A 272 -46.03 26.94 -7.11
CA LEU A 272 -47.02 28.02 -7.21
C LEU A 272 -47.96 27.88 -8.43
N CYS A 273 -47.50 27.24 -9.51
CA CYS A 273 -48.30 27.04 -10.71
C CYS A 273 -49.28 25.86 -10.59
N ASN A 274 -49.06 24.94 -9.63
CA ASN A 274 -49.91 23.76 -9.41
C ASN A 274 -51.04 23.97 -8.39
N ASP A 275 -51.06 25.09 -7.66
CA ASP A 275 -52.14 25.42 -6.70
C ASP A 275 -53.33 26.18 -7.34
N LYS A 276 -53.40 26.24 -8.68
CA LYS A 276 -54.53 26.84 -9.43
C LYS A 276 -55.07 25.96 -10.57
N LEU A 277 -54.94 24.64 -10.46
CA LEU A 277 -55.66 23.66 -11.28
C LEU A 277 -56.50 22.73 -10.39
#